data_AF-A0AA40SZ14-F1
#
_entry.id   AF-A0AA40SZ14-F1
#
_cell.length_a   1.000
_cell.length_b   1.000
_cell.length_c   1.000
_cell.angle_alpha   90.00
_cell.angle_beta   90.00
_cell.angle_gamma   90.00
#
_symmetry.space_group_name_H-M   'P 1'
#
loop_
_entity.id
_entity.type
_entity.pdbx_description
1 polymer ?
#
loop_
_entity_poly.entity_id
_entity_poly.type
_entity_poly.pdbx_seq_one_letter_code
_entity_poly.pdbx_strand_id
1 'polypeptide(L)'
;MKYRSFHISPAKNRLLSSNHLKSTLRVGAGLTALLVVSSGSMLLPSEVNAGATHQAAIAPTLTAQVPASATVIYVNSATGADTTGAGATAAAPYKTITFALSQAQPGTTIQLAAGNYNQESGETFPVLLKPGVTLRGDESTKGQAILITGGGFYTSRTFARQDITILAEQDTTITGVSVTNPNQRGTGVWVESTNPIIKNSTFTNSVREGVFVTGTGNPKIENNLFVQNKGNGVSIARSAQGEIRNNVFQDTGFGLAIGGTSTPLVVENQIVQNQDGLFISESAKPILRKNVIQNNKRDGVVATVNALPDLGTNENPGGNLIRNNTRYDLNNATKTNQILAIGNDIDQKRILGSVEFVAAAVDQPPGGPVAFKDVTATYWAKPYIEALASQNIIAGFPDGSFKPNEPVTRAQFATIITKALKPPAKRAGIEFKDVKNNFWAYAAIKSAYQSQFVSGYPDGNFKPQQQIPRVQALVSLANGLGLTANNQNVLSFYTDASQIPNYAIAPVAAATARQLVINYPTAKQLNPNREATRAEVAAFVYQALVSAGRAQPIPSSYLVTVQ
;
A
#
# COMPACT_ATOMS: atom_id res chain seq x y z
N MET A 1 -13.49 18.14 42.00
CA MET A 1 -14.44 19.04 41.31
C MET A 1 -15.44 18.19 40.53
N LYS A 2 -16.73 18.39 40.81
CA LYS A 2 -17.87 17.57 40.33
C LYS A 2 -18.31 18.02 38.94
N TYR A 3 -18.50 17.10 38.00
CA TYR A 3 -19.20 17.37 36.74
C TYR A 3 -20.72 17.34 36.98
N ARG A 4 -21.40 18.41 36.57
CA ARG A 4 -22.87 18.57 36.64
C ARG A 4 -23.56 17.76 35.54
N SER A 5 -24.59 17.04 35.95
CA SER A 5 -25.59 16.35 35.13
C SER A 5 -26.57 17.32 34.47
N PHE A 6 -27.04 17.00 33.26
CA PHE A 6 -28.31 17.52 32.74
C PHE A 6 -29.33 16.39 32.72
N HIS A 7 -30.41 16.61 33.48
CA HIS A 7 -31.62 15.81 33.62
C HIS A 7 -32.70 16.43 32.71
N ILE A 8 -33.38 15.61 31.89
CA ILE A 8 -34.76 15.90 31.45
C ILE A 8 -35.56 14.59 31.56
N SER A 9 -36.68 14.67 32.29
CA SER A 9 -37.59 13.60 32.69
C SER A 9 -38.74 13.40 31.66
N PRO A 10 -39.46 12.26 31.64
CA PRO A 10 -40.41 11.90 30.58
C PRO A 10 -41.89 12.12 30.96
N ALA A 11 -42.78 12.21 29.96
CA ALA A 11 -44.24 12.08 30.10
C ALA A 11 -44.79 11.37 28.85
N LYS A 12 -45.20 10.10 28.95
CA LYS A 12 -46.52 9.53 29.31
C LYS A 12 -47.53 9.42 28.15
N ASN A 13 -47.84 8.15 27.83
CA ASN A 13 -48.91 7.63 26.99
C ASN A 13 -50.33 8.13 27.35
N ARG A 14 -51.21 8.25 26.34
CA ARG A 14 -52.56 7.62 26.32
C ARG A 14 -53.24 7.66 24.92
N LEU A 15 -53.42 6.45 24.37
CA LEU A 15 -54.56 5.83 23.65
C LEU A 15 -55.66 6.69 22.98
N LEU A 16 -56.02 6.34 21.73
CA LEU A 16 -57.35 5.78 21.26
C LEU A 16 -57.43 5.85 19.71
N SER A 17 -57.37 4.70 19.02
CA SER A 17 -58.47 3.97 18.31
C SER A 17 -58.88 4.48 16.90
N SER A 18 -58.53 3.66 15.89
CA SER A 18 -59.23 3.27 14.65
C SER A 18 -60.29 4.19 14.01
N ASN A 19 -60.11 4.51 12.71
CA ASN A 19 -60.98 3.95 11.65
C ASN A 19 -60.47 4.22 10.22
N HIS A 20 -60.85 3.29 9.34
CA HIS A 20 -60.50 3.12 7.93
C HIS A 20 -60.79 4.32 7.02
N LEU A 21 -59.96 4.50 5.98
CA LEU A 21 -60.42 4.80 4.62
C LEU A 21 -59.37 4.41 3.57
N LYS A 22 -59.82 3.61 2.60
CA LYS A 22 -59.10 3.16 1.41
C LYS A 22 -58.87 4.34 0.47
N SER A 23 -57.69 4.45 -0.11
CA SER A 23 -57.39 5.36 -1.23
C SER A 23 -56.74 4.55 -2.36
N THR A 24 -57.44 4.50 -3.48
CA THR A 24 -57.05 3.87 -4.75
C THR A 24 -56.19 4.82 -5.57
N LEU A 25 -55.06 4.31 -6.05
CA LEU A 25 -54.17 4.98 -7.00
C LEU A 25 -54.77 4.87 -8.42
N ARG A 26 -54.98 6.00 -9.10
CA ARG A 26 -55.24 6.06 -10.55
C ARG A 26 -53.94 6.46 -11.26
N VAL A 27 -53.51 5.65 -12.21
CA VAL A 27 -52.41 5.96 -13.15
C VAL A 27 -53.04 6.37 -14.48
N GLY A 28 -52.68 7.56 -14.97
CA GLY A 28 -53.09 8.06 -16.28
C GLY A 28 -52.21 7.50 -17.40
N ALA A 29 -52.84 7.01 -18.46
CA ALA A 29 -52.22 6.57 -19.70
C ALA A 29 -52.06 7.76 -20.67
N GLY A 30 -50.92 7.83 -21.34
CA GLY A 30 -50.66 8.70 -22.48
C GLY A 30 -49.97 7.90 -23.58
N LEU A 31 -50.66 7.76 -24.71
CA LEU A 31 -50.25 7.05 -25.94
C LEU A 31 -49.17 7.82 -26.72
N THR A 32 -48.32 7.09 -27.44
CA THR A 32 -47.96 7.42 -28.82
C THR A 32 -47.80 6.14 -29.63
N ALA A 33 -48.53 6.07 -30.75
CA ALA A 33 -48.67 4.96 -31.67
C ALA A 33 -47.61 4.98 -32.78
N LEU A 34 -47.27 3.80 -33.31
CA LEU A 34 -46.43 3.61 -34.49
C LEU A 34 -47.22 2.77 -35.50
N LEU A 35 -47.46 3.29 -36.72
CA LEU A 35 -48.07 2.55 -37.83
C LEU A 35 -47.37 2.88 -39.18
N VAL A 36 -46.67 1.87 -39.70
CA VAL A 36 -46.63 1.33 -41.08
C VAL A 36 -46.47 2.26 -42.29
N VAL A 37 -45.44 1.99 -43.11
CA VAL A 37 -45.59 1.82 -44.57
C VAL A 37 -44.77 0.61 -45.05
N SER A 38 -45.43 -0.21 -45.86
CA SER A 38 -45.03 -1.47 -46.50
C SER A 38 -44.52 -1.31 -47.94
N SER A 39 -43.68 -2.23 -48.39
CA SER A 39 -43.61 -2.78 -49.78
C SER A 39 -42.66 -4.00 -49.70
N GLY A 40 -43.11 -5.26 -49.89
CA GLY A 40 -43.43 -5.93 -51.16
C GLY A 40 -42.16 -6.63 -51.68
N SER A 41 -42.06 -7.92 -52.03
CA SER A 41 -43.02 -9.01 -52.22
C SER A 41 -42.25 -10.34 -52.15
N MET A 42 -42.95 -11.43 -51.83
CA MET A 42 -42.46 -12.82 -51.87
C MET A 42 -42.10 -13.26 -53.30
N LEU A 43 -41.07 -14.10 -53.42
CA LEU A 43 -41.02 -15.27 -54.31
C LEU A 43 -39.94 -16.25 -53.77
N LEU A 44 -40.39 -17.45 -53.36
CA LEU A 44 -39.62 -18.69 -53.21
C LEU A 44 -40.13 -19.68 -54.28
N PRO A 45 -39.52 -20.86 -54.54
CA PRO A 45 -38.23 -21.40 -54.10
C PRO A 45 -37.37 -21.83 -55.34
N SER A 46 -36.11 -22.29 -55.20
CA SER A 46 -35.78 -23.74 -55.15
C SER A 46 -34.32 -23.97 -54.76
N GLU A 47 -34.16 -24.75 -53.69
CA GLU A 47 -33.27 -25.90 -53.54
C GLU A 47 -31.71 -25.77 -53.49
N VAL A 48 -31.21 -26.11 -52.29
CA VAL A 48 -30.18 -27.14 -52.01
C VAL A 48 -28.69 -26.71 -52.07
N ASN A 49 -28.24 -26.29 -50.88
CA ASN A 49 -27.20 -26.94 -50.05
C ASN A 49 -25.69 -26.64 -50.23
N ALA A 50 -25.09 -26.48 -49.05
CA ALA A 50 -23.68 -26.62 -48.64
C ALA A 50 -22.65 -25.56 -49.04
N GLY A 51 -22.45 -24.61 -48.13
CA GLY A 51 -21.21 -24.55 -47.35
C GLY A 51 -20.05 -23.71 -47.90
N ALA A 52 -19.97 -22.43 -47.48
CA ALA A 52 -18.72 -21.74 -47.14
C ALA A 52 -19.04 -20.31 -46.62
N THR A 53 -18.77 -20.04 -45.36
CA THR A 53 -18.72 -18.67 -44.81
C THR A 53 -17.31 -18.37 -44.32
N HIS A 54 -16.56 -17.59 -45.11
CA HIS A 54 -15.51 -16.71 -44.59
C HIS A 54 -15.63 -15.39 -45.34
N GLN A 55 -16.39 -14.46 -44.77
CA GLN A 55 -16.52 -13.09 -45.26
C GLN A 55 -15.59 -12.19 -44.44
N ALA A 56 -14.85 -11.37 -45.17
CA ALA A 56 -13.78 -10.51 -44.69
C ALA A 56 -14.29 -9.29 -43.90
N ALA A 57 -13.49 -8.94 -42.89
CA ALA A 57 -13.08 -7.61 -42.46
C ALA A 57 -14.10 -6.45 -42.45
N ILE A 58 -14.44 -6.02 -41.23
CA ILE A 58 -14.59 -4.60 -40.89
C ILE A 58 -13.83 -4.37 -39.57
N ALA A 59 -12.62 -3.82 -39.65
CA ALA A 59 -11.87 -3.38 -38.49
C ALA A 59 -12.34 -1.97 -38.09
N PRO A 60 -12.64 -1.71 -36.80
CA PRO A 60 -12.95 -0.37 -36.32
C PRO A 60 -11.68 0.49 -36.31
N THR A 61 -11.73 1.63 -36.99
CA THR A 61 -10.69 2.65 -36.99
C THR A 61 -10.58 3.25 -35.58
N LEU A 62 -9.66 2.70 -34.78
CA LEU A 62 -9.17 3.35 -33.56
C LEU A 62 -8.30 4.54 -34.01
N THR A 63 -8.87 5.74 -34.04
CA THR A 63 -8.08 6.97 -33.97
C THR A 63 -7.50 7.07 -32.57
N ALA A 64 -6.37 6.40 -32.36
CA ALA A 64 -5.47 6.72 -31.27
C ALA A 64 -5.00 8.17 -31.49
N GLN A 65 -5.66 9.13 -30.85
CA GLN A 65 -5.10 10.46 -30.69
C GLN A 65 -3.75 10.29 -29.99
N VAL A 66 -2.68 10.70 -30.67
CA VAL A 66 -1.37 10.94 -30.06
C VAL A 66 -1.61 11.80 -28.82
N PRO A 67 -1.06 11.47 -27.63
CA PRO A 67 -1.19 12.34 -26.47
C PRO A 67 -0.71 13.73 -26.86
N ALA A 68 -1.57 14.73 -26.75
CA ALA A 68 -1.16 16.12 -26.88
C ALA A 68 0.03 16.35 -25.94
N SER A 69 1.14 16.88 -26.46
CA SER A 69 2.32 17.20 -25.66
C SER A 69 1.88 17.95 -24.40
N ALA A 70 2.11 17.36 -23.23
CA ALA A 70 1.67 17.94 -21.97
C ALA A 70 2.32 19.32 -21.79
N THR A 71 1.52 20.38 -21.79
CA THR A 71 2.00 21.74 -21.57
C THR A 71 2.60 21.85 -20.16
N VAL A 72 3.86 22.28 -20.06
CA VAL A 72 4.52 22.52 -18.77
C VAL A 72 4.64 24.01 -18.53
N ILE A 73 4.14 24.47 -17.39
CA ILE A 73 4.32 25.84 -16.87
C ILE A 73 5.27 25.77 -15.69
N TYR A 74 6.35 26.55 -15.70
CA TYR A 74 7.34 26.62 -14.63
C TYR A 74 7.03 27.77 -13.67
N VAL A 75 7.11 27.51 -12.37
CA VAL A 75 6.84 28.50 -11.32
C VAL A 75 7.96 28.49 -10.28
N ASN A 76 8.48 29.66 -9.92
CA ASN A 76 9.47 29.85 -8.87
C ASN A 76 9.10 31.07 -8.04
N SER A 77 8.77 30.88 -6.76
CA SER A 77 8.31 31.95 -5.89
C SER A 77 9.37 33.02 -5.58
N ALA A 78 10.64 32.67 -5.69
CA ALA A 78 11.76 33.58 -5.41
C ALA A 78 12.17 34.39 -6.65
N THR A 79 12.31 33.74 -7.80
CA THR A 79 12.91 34.34 -9.01
C THR A 79 11.95 34.58 -10.16
N GLY A 80 10.70 34.10 -10.06
CA GLY A 80 9.74 34.22 -11.14
C GLY A 80 9.10 35.60 -11.27
N ALA A 81 8.41 35.82 -12.40
CA ALA A 81 7.64 37.02 -12.67
C ALA A 81 6.30 36.69 -13.34
N ASP A 82 5.21 37.27 -12.83
CA ASP A 82 3.84 37.04 -13.34
C ASP A 82 3.52 37.98 -14.51
N THR A 83 4.30 37.85 -15.60
CA THR A 83 4.18 38.67 -16.82
C THR A 83 3.95 37.82 -18.06
N THR A 84 3.39 38.41 -19.11
CA THR A 84 3.30 37.78 -20.43
C THR A 84 4.68 37.35 -20.93
N GLY A 85 4.81 36.10 -21.38
CA GLY A 85 6.07 35.52 -21.88
C GLY A 85 6.91 34.75 -20.86
N ALA A 86 6.64 34.86 -19.56
CA ALA A 86 7.20 33.97 -18.54
C ALA A 86 6.46 32.61 -18.50
N GLY A 87 6.91 31.68 -17.68
CA GLY A 87 6.28 30.39 -17.40
C GLY A 87 6.59 29.28 -18.40
N ALA A 88 7.04 29.59 -19.62
CA ALA A 88 7.32 28.58 -20.64
C ALA A 88 8.61 27.78 -20.39
N THR A 89 9.55 28.31 -19.62
CA THR A 89 10.83 27.65 -19.31
C THR A 89 11.22 27.85 -17.85
N ALA A 90 12.08 26.97 -17.33
CA ALA A 90 12.63 27.10 -15.97
C ALA A 90 13.51 28.35 -15.78
N ALA A 91 14.06 28.92 -16.87
CA ALA A 91 14.90 30.12 -16.82
C ALA A 91 14.09 31.42 -16.71
N ALA A 92 12.83 31.40 -17.15
CA ALA A 92 11.90 32.52 -17.02
C ALA A 92 10.55 32.04 -16.45
N PRO A 93 10.50 31.58 -15.20
CA PRO A 93 9.29 31.01 -14.61
C PRO A 93 8.28 32.09 -14.20
N TYR A 94 7.01 31.73 -14.05
CA TYR A 94 6.06 32.54 -13.30
C TYR A 94 6.44 32.62 -11.82
N LYS A 95 5.96 33.64 -11.14
CA LYS A 95 6.22 33.81 -9.70
C LYS A 95 5.24 32.98 -8.88
N THR A 96 3.96 33.01 -9.23
CA THR A 96 2.90 32.42 -8.40
C THR A 96 2.20 31.24 -9.07
N ILE A 97 1.77 30.28 -8.25
CA ILE A 97 0.86 29.21 -8.63
C ILE A 97 -0.48 29.81 -9.07
N THR A 98 -0.93 30.85 -8.37
CA THR A 98 -2.14 31.62 -8.69
C THR A 98 -2.15 32.11 -10.13
N PHE A 99 -1.07 32.76 -10.58
CA PHE A 99 -0.96 33.23 -11.96
C PHE A 99 -0.79 32.07 -12.95
N ALA A 100 0.02 31.06 -12.62
CA ALA A 100 0.16 29.87 -13.46
C ALA A 100 -1.19 29.17 -13.71
N LEU A 101 -2.05 29.10 -12.69
CA LEU A 101 -3.40 28.55 -12.80
C LEU A 101 -4.29 29.39 -13.69
N SER A 102 -4.16 30.73 -13.70
CA SER A 102 -4.97 31.56 -14.60
C SER A 102 -4.66 31.26 -16.08
N GLN A 103 -3.41 30.87 -16.39
CA GLN A 103 -2.97 30.49 -17.74
C GLN A 103 -3.22 29.00 -18.06
N ALA A 104 -3.32 28.14 -17.06
CA ALA A 104 -3.44 26.70 -17.24
C ALA A 104 -4.78 26.27 -17.87
N GLN A 105 -4.69 25.27 -18.74
CA GLN A 105 -5.79 24.50 -19.34
C GLN A 105 -5.74 23.03 -18.87
N PRO A 106 -6.82 22.24 -19.01
CA PRO A 106 -6.78 20.81 -18.71
C PRO A 106 -5.60 20.10 -19.39
N GLY A 107 -4.88 19.23 -18.68
CA GLY A 107 -3.66 18.57 -19.14
C GLY A 107 -2.36 19.36 -18.88
N THR A 108 -2.44 20.58 -18.37
CA THR A 108 -1.25 21.38 -18.00
C THR A 108 -0.57 20.81 -16.75
N THR A 109 0.75 20.72 -16.77
CA THR A 109 1.59 20.50 -15.59
C THR A 109 2.21 21.80 -15.13
N ILE A 110 1.89 22.24 -13.93
CA ILE A 110 2.54 23.36 -13.23
C ILE A 110 3.72 22.78 -12.43
N GLN A 111 4.93 22.97 -12.94
CA GLN A 111 6.19 22.56 -12.31
C GLN A 111 6.67 23.64 -11.34
N LEU A 112 6.73 23.29 -10.06
CA LEU A 112 7.27 24.15 -9.00
C LEU A 112 8.77 23.93 -8.84
N ALA A 113 9.51 25.01 -8.67
CA ALA A 113 10.87 25.00 -8.15
C ALA A 113 10.87 24.95 -6.61
N ALA A 114 12.03 24.70 -6.01
CA ALA A 114 12.20 24.84 -4.56
C ALA A 114 11.88 26.28 -4.13
N GLY A 115 11.12 26.42 -3.05
CA GLY A 115 10.68 27.71 -2.55
C GLY A 115 9.49 27.64 -1.60
N ASN A 116 9.21 28.78 -0.99
CA ASN A 116 8.02 29.00 -0.18
C ASN A 116 6.97 29.72 -1.04
N TYR A 117 5.80 29.10 -1.18
CA TYR A 117 4.65 29.60 -1.90
C TYR A 117 3.59 29.98 -0.87
N ASN A 118 3.56 31.26 -0.51
CA ASN A 118 2.72 31.82 0.54
C ASN A 118 2.20 33.21 0.13
N GLN A 119 1.46 33.88 1.02
CA GLN A 119 0.92 35.21 0.72
C GLN A 119 2.04 36.26 0.52
N GLU A 120 3.17 36.14 1.22
CA GLU A 120 4.33 37.05 1.07
C GLU A 120 5.01 36.89 -0.29
N SER A 121 5.01 35.67 -0.85
CA SER A 121 5.49 35.41 -2.21
C SER A 121 4.47 35.77 -3.30
N GLY A 122 3.27 36.21 -2.93
CA GLY A 122 2.22 36.68 -3.83
C GLY A 122 1.07 35.70 -4.09
N GLU A 123 1.02 34.55 -3.40
CA GLU A 123 -0.09 33.61 -3.58
C GLU A 123 -1.41 34.16 -3.06
N THR A 124 -2.50 33.82 -3.76
CA THR A 124 -3.86 34.04 -3.28
C THR A 124 -4.48 32.69 -2.89
N PHE A 125 -4.91 32.58 -1.63
CA PHE A 125 -5.56 31.38 -1.11
C PHE A 125 -7.09 31.53 -1.04
N PRO A 126 -7.86 30.44 -1.23
CA PRO A 126 -7.38 29.09 -1.54
C PRO A 126 -6.86 28.96 -2.98
N VAL A 127 -5.83 28.14 -3.18
CA VAL A 127 -5.32 27.79 -4.51
C VAL A 127 -6.33 26.83 -5.16
N LEU A 128 -6.96 27.27 -6.25
CA LEU A 128 -8.00 26.52 -6.95
C LEU A 128 -7.40 25.72 -8.11
N LEU A 129 -7.08 24.45 -7.88
CA LEU A 129 -6.58 23.60 -8.97
C LEU A 129 -7.71 23.31 -9.95
N LYS A 130 -7.58 23.81 -11.18
CA LYS A 130 -8.55 23.63 -12.26
C LYS A 130 -8.62 22.15 -12.72
N PRO A 131 -9.77 21.68 -13.24
CA PRO A 131 -9.90 20.31 -13.71
C PRO A 131 -8.79 19.86 -14.66
N GLY A 132 -8.25 18.66 -14.44
CA GLY A 132 -7.20 18.08 -15.29
C GLY A 132 -5.80 18.69 -15.14
N VAL A 133 -5.59 19.64 -14.22
CA VAL A 133 -4.28 20.27 -13.99
C VAL A 133 -3.44 19.44 -13.00
N THR A 134 -2.16 19.29 -13.30
CA THR A 134 -1.17 18.69 -12.40
C THR A 134 -0.34 19.79 -11.72
N LEU A 135 -0.33 19.83 -10.39
CA LEU A 135 0.62 20.59 -9.58
C LEU A 135 1.76 19.68 -9.17
N ARG A 136 2.97 19.92 -9.69
CA ARG A 136 4.13 19.03 -9.53
C ARG A 136 5.31 19.77 -8.93
N GLY A 137 5.84 19.25 -7.83
CA GLY A 137 7.15 19.62 -7.29
C GLY A 137 8.18 18.49 -7.50
N ASP A 138 8.82 18.06 -6.42
CA ASP A 138 9.82 17.00 -6.41
C ASP A 138 9.29 15.76 -5.67
N GLU A 139 8.92 14.75 -6.44
CA GLU A 139 8.36 13.49 -5.92
C GLU A 139 9.39 12.67 -5.12
N SER A 140 10.68 12.80 -5.46
CA SER A 140 11.74 12.00 -4.85
C SER A 140 11.97 12.39 -3.38
N THR A 141 11.75 13.65 -3.06
CA THR A 141 11.85 14.21 -1.70
C THR A 141 10.50 14.43 -1.04
N LYS A 142 9.40 14.05 -1.70
CA LYS A 142 8.03 14.37 -1.29
C LYS A 142 7.79 15.85 -1.03
N GLY A 143 8.45 16.71 -1.81
CA GLY A 143 8.30 18.16 -1.76
C GLY A 143 8.90 18.84 -0.54
N GLN A 144 9.90 18.25 0.13
CA GLN A 144 10.52 18.86 1.33
C GLN A 144 10.98 20.32 1.13
N ALA A 145 11.43 20.67 -0.07
CA ALA A 145 11.89 22.03 -0.40
C ALA A 145 10.84 22.91 -1.10
N ILE A 146 9.59 22.43 -1.25
CA ILE A 146 8.53 23.08 -2.04
C ILE A 146 7.32 23.24 -1.13
N LEU A 147 7.30 24.34 -0.38
CA LEU A 147 6.35 24.54 0.71
C LEU A 147 5.23 25.49 0.29
N ILE A 148 4.00 24.99 0.26
CA ILE A 148 2.77 25.78 0.04
C ILE A 148 2.16 26.05 1.41
N THR A 149 2.25 27.30 1.88
CA THR A 149 1.79 27.70 3.22
C THR A 149 0.77 28.81 3.15
N GLY A 150 -0.41 28.54 3.68
CA GLY A 150 -1.48 29.54 3.79
C GLY A 150 -2.85 28.89 3.80
N GLY A 151 -3.88 29.72 3.81
CA GLY A 151 -5.26 29.29 3.82
C GLY A 151 -6.20 30.43 3.48
N GLY A 152 -7.33 30.10 2.88
CA GLY A 152 -8.38 31.04 2.52
C GLY A 152 -9.75 30.40 2.63
N PHE A 153 -10.78 31.24 2.71
CA PHE A 153 -12.13 30.74 2.94
C PHE A 153 -12.76 30.15 1.67
N TYR A 154 -13.29 28.94 1.81
CA TYR A 154 -14.09 28.25 0.80
C TYR A 154 -15.46 27.88 1.37
N THR A 155 -16.54 28.20 0.64
CA THR A 155 -17.89 27.81 1.02
C THR A 155 -18.20 26.45 0.41
N SER A 156 -18.11 25.40 1.23
CA SER A 156 -18.43 24.03 0.81
C SER A 156 -19.92 23.86 0.47
N ARG A 157 -20.21 22.96 -0.48
CA ARG A 157 -21.57 22.58 -0.88
C ARG A 157 -22.16 21.51 0.04
N THR A 158 -21.32 20.75 0.72
CA THR A 158 -21.66 19.59 1.55
C THR A 158 -21.30 19.80 3.04
N PHE A 159 -20.62 20.91 3.33
CA PHE A 159 -20.25 21.42 4.64
C PHE A 159 -20.51 22.93 4.74
N ALA A 160 -20.20 23.52 5.90
CA ALA A 160 -20.18 24.97 6.07
C ALA A 160 -18.89 25.57 5.48
N ARG A 161 -18.75 26.89 5.54
CA ARG A 161 -17.51 27.61 5.21
C ARG A 161 -16.29 27.01 5.94
N GLN A 162 -15.24 26.72 5.18
CA GLN A 162 -13.97 26.14 5.62
C GLN A 162 -12.81 27.08 5.30
N ASP A 163 -11.71 26.94 6.02
CA ASP A 163 -10.42 27.55 5.68
C ASP A 163 -9.52 26.47 5.08
N ILE A 164 -9.11 26.63 3.82
CA ILE A 164 -8.39 25.60 3.06
C ILE A 164 -7.19 26.20 2.32
N THR A 165 -6.10 25.44 2.14
CA THR A 165 -4.97 25.86 1.30
C THR A 165 -5.26 25.61 -0.17
N ILE A 166 -5.71 24.40 -0.51
CA ILE A 166 -5.94 23.96 -1.90
C ILE A 166 -7.34 23.38 -2.04
N LEU A 167 -8.08 23.80 -3.07
CA LEU A 167 -9.25 23.07 -3.57
C LEU A 167 -8.84 22.22 -4.77
N ALA A 168 -9.04 20.90 -4.67
CA ALA A 168 -8.68 19.96 -5.73
C ALA A 168 -9.92 19.56 -6.56
N GLU A 169 -10.00 20.07 -7.79
CA GLU A 169 -11.08 19.75 -8.72
C GLU A 169 -10.90 18.39 -9.40
N GLN A 170 -11.88 18.03 -10.23
CA GLN A 170 -11.95 16.82 -11.04
C GLN A 170 -10.64 16.55 -11.82
N ASP A 171 -10.15 15.31 -11.75
CA ASP A 171 -8.97 14.82 -12.48
C ASP A 171 -7.68 15.64 -12.27
N THR A 172 -7.58 16.37 -11.15
CA THR A 172 -6.34 17.07 -10.78
C THR A 172 -5.30 16.11 -10.20
N THR A 173 -4.02 16.45 -10.31
CA THR A 173 -2.93 15.74 -9.62
C THR A 173 -2.13 16.70 -8.74
N ILE A 174 -1.89 16.32 -7.49
CA ILE A 174 -0.98 17.00 -6.56
C ILE A 174 0.16 16.04 -6.26
N THR A 175 1.39 16.44 -6.59
CA THR A 175 2.55 15.55 -6.43
C THR A 175 3.84 16.28 -6.11
N GLY A 176 4.67 15.74 -5.20
CA GLY A 176 5.98 16.30 -4.88
C GLY A 176 5.96 17.65 -4.17
N VAL A 177 4.93 17.97 -3.38
CA VAL A 177 4.81 19.25 -2.66
C VAL A 177 4.64 19.04 -1.15
N SER A 178 5.02 20.04 -0.36
CA SER A 178 4.67 20.14 1.06
C SER A 178 3.53 21.15 1.25
N VAL A 179 2.47 20.79 1.96
CA VAL A 179 1.31 21.67 2.21
C VAL A 179 1.08 21.87 3.70
N THR A 180 0.95 23.13 4.11
CA THR A 180 0.69 23.55 5.49
C THR A 180 -0.39 24.62 5.54
N ASN A 181 -1.42 24.40 6.38
CA ASN A 181 -2.41 25.43 6.70
C ASN A 181 -2.34 25.83 8.19
N PRO A 182 -1.63 26.92 8.53
CA PRO A 182 -1.48 27.36 9.91
C PRO A 182 -2.71 28.13 10.44
N ASN A 183 -3.70 28.44 9.59
CA ASN A 183 -4.86 29.22 9.98
C ASN A 183 -5.71 28.48 11.02
N GLN A 184 -6.50 29.23 11.80
CA GLN A 184 -7.48 28.60 12.68
C GLN A 184 -8.45 27.74 11.86
N ARG A 185 -8.58 26.47 12.26
CA ARG A 185 -9.37 25.46 11.53
C ARG A 185 -8.91 25.24 10.09
N GLY A 186 -7.64 25.51 9.79
CA GLY A 186 -7.04 25.34 8.47
C GLY A 186 -6.86 23.88 8.07
N THR A 187 -7.37 23.53 6.88
CA THR A 187 -7.18 22.25 6.20
C THR A 187 -6.20 22.44 5.04
N GLY A 188 -5.31 21.48 4.79
CA GLY A 188 -4.38 21.55 3.65
C GLY A 188 -5.11 21.46 2.31
N VAL A 189 -5.63 20.29 1.96
CA VAL A 189 -6.34 20.05 0.70
C VAL A 189 -7.80 19.68 0.97
N TRP A 190 -8.71 20.32 0.24
CA TRP A 190 -10.12 20.00 0.24
C TRP A 190 -10.51 19.29 -1.06
N VAL A 191 -11.17 18.15 -0.92
CA VAL A 191 -11.69 17.31 -2.01
C VAL A 191 -13.20 17.17 -1.82
N GLU A 192 -13.99 17.72 -2.74
CA GLU A 192 -15.45 17.75 -2.59
C GLU A 192 -16.17 17.27 -3.85
N SER A 193 -16.64 16.02 -3.81
CA SER A 193 -17.29 15.36 -4.94
C SER A 193 -16.43 15.31 -6.21
N THR A 194 -15.10 15.22 -6.04
CA THR A 194 -14.10 15.12 -7.11
C THR A 194 -13.16 13.94 -6.85
N ASN A 195 -12.29 13.61 -7.82
CA ASN A 195 -11.46 12.40 -7.85
C ASN A 195 -9.95 12.67 -8.09
N PRO A 196 -9.32 13.60 -7.37
CA PRO A 196 -7.92 13.93 -7.61
C PRO A 196 -6.97 12.78 -7.27
N ILE A 197 -5.79 12.79 -7.88
CA ILE A 197 -4.64 11.96 -7.47
C ILE A 197 -3.73 12.81 -6.61
N ILE A 198 -3.56 12.43 -5.35
CA ILE A 198 -2.68 13.09 -4.40
C ILE A 198 -1.58 12.10 -4.05
N LYS A 199 -0.35 12.32 -4.52
CA LYS A 199 0.74 11.36 -4.35
C LYS A 199 2.08 11.97 -4.00
N ASN A 200 2.98 11.18 -3.44
CA ASN A 200 4.38 11.56 -3.23
C ASN A 200 4.56 12.97 -2.64
N SER A 201 3.72 13.36 -1.69
CA SER A 201 3.67 14.71 -1.12
C SER A 201 3.72 14.66 0.41
N THR A 202 3.99 15.79 1.04
CA THR A 202 4.01 15.95 2.49
C THR A 202 2.89 16.88 2.94
N PHE A 203 2.07 16.47 3.90
CA PHE A 203 1.01 17.28 4.50
C PHE A 203 1.33 17.45 5.97
N THR A 204 1.70 18.67 6.36
CA THR A 204 2.30 18.88 7.68
C THR A 204 1.88 20.18 8.33
N ASN A 205 1.88 20.19 9.66
CA ASN A 205 1.67 21.38 10.49
C ASN A 205 0.35 22.13 10.21
N SER A 206 -0.64 21.47 9.61
CA SER A 206 -1.99 22.04 9.48
C SER A 206 -2.71 22.01 10.84
N VAL A 207 -3.52 23.04 11.12
CA VAL A 207 -4.27 23.11 12.39
C VAL A 207 -5.38 22.07 12.46
N ARG A 208 -5.97 21.68 11.33
CA ARG A 208 -6.85 20.52 11.24
C ARG A 208 -6.18 19.37 10.52
N GLU A 209 -6.67 19.01 9.34
CA GLU A 209 -6.18 17.86 8.60
C GLU A 209 -5.37 18.23 7.38
N GLY A 210 -4.49 17.31 6.96
CA GLY A 210 -3.74 17.43 5.74
C GLY A 210 -4.65 17.41 4.52
N VAL A 211 -5.55 16.43 4.46
CA VAL A 211 -6.55 16.29 3.38
C VAL A 211 -7.93 16.01 3.96
N PHE A 212 -8.95 16.67 3.45
CA PHE A 212 -10.36 16.41 3.78
C PHE A 212 -11.13 16.00 2.52
N VAL A 213 -11.84 14.87 2.59
CA VAL A 213 -12.64 14.31 1.48
C VAL A 213 -14.11 14.29 1.86
N THR A 214 -14.95 14.82 0.98
CA THR A 214 -16.38 14.96 1.26
C THR A 214 -17.29 14.84 0.04
N GLY A 215 -18.59 14.96 0.27
CA GLY A 215 -19.63 14.73 -0.72
C GLY A 215 -19.59 13.28 -1.21
N THR A 216 -19.35 13.12 -2.51
CA THR A 216 -19.11 11.84 -3.19
C THR A 216 -17.67 11.71 -3.69
N GLY A 217 -16.73 12.44 -3.05
CA GLY A 217 -15.33 12.47 -3.48
C GLY A 217 -14.73 11.06 -3.52
N ASN A 218 -13.89 10.79 -4.52
CA ASN A 218 -13.26 9.48 -4.73
C ASN A 218 -11.79 9.64 -5.15
N PRO A 219 -10.93 10.25 -4.30
CA PRO A 219 -9.54 10.48 -4.63
C PRO A 219 -8.70 9.21 -4.54
N LYS A 220 -7.54 9.23 -5.20
CA LYS A 220 -6.42 8.34 -4.90
C LYS A 220 -5.39 9.09 -4.07
N ILE A 221 -5.16 8.67 -2.84
CA ILE A 221 -4.21 9.28 -1.91
C ILE A 221 -3.10 8.26 -1.67
N GLU A 222 -1.94 8.43 -2.31
CA GLU A 222 -0.92 7.40 -2.41
C GLU A 222 0.49 7.86 -2.06
N ASN A 223 1.23 7.10 -1.25
CA ASN A 223 2.66 7.37 -1.00
C ASN A 223 2.95 8.75 -0.39
N ASN A 224 2.04 9.32 0.38
CA ASN A 224 2.22 10.62 1.04
C ASN A 224 2.72 10.46 2.48
N LEU A 225 3.25 11.56 3.02
CA LEU A 225 3.58 11.71 4.43
C LEU A 225 2.62 12.71 5.08
N PHE A 226 1.82 12.26 6.05
CA PHE A 226 0.97 13.09 6.88
C PHE A 226 1.59 13.18 8.28
N VAL A 227 2.18 14.33 8.62
CA VAL A 227 3.00 14.44 9.83
C VAL A 227 2.73 15.73 10.60
N GLN A 228 2.59 15.67 11.93
CA GLN A 228 2.45 16.85 12.81
C GLN A 228 1.22 17.74 12.54
N ASN A 229 0.18 17.23 11.86
CA ASN A 229 -1.09 17.94 11.77
C ASN A 229 -1.80 17.91 13.13
N LYS A 230 -2.22 19.06 13.65
CA LYS A 230 -2.85 19.15 14.98
C LYS A 230 -4.19 18.39 15.03
N GLY A 231 -4.94 18.40 13.92
CA GLY A 231 -6.12 17.57 13.71
C GLY A 231 -5.72 16.22 13.14
N ASN A 232 -6.24 15.83 11.98
CA ASN A 232 -6.04 14.47 11.45
C ASN A 232 -5.00 14.43 10.33
N GLY A 233 -4.56 13.24 9.91
CA GLY A 233 -3.86 13.12 8.63
C GLY A 233 -4.84 13.33 7.49
N VAL A 234 -5.81 12.42 7.38
CA VAL A 234 -6.91 12.47 6.41
C VAL A 234 -8.25 12.40 7.13
N SER A 235 -9.20 13.24 6.75
CA SER A 235 -10.60 13.18 7.20
C SER A 235 -11.51 12.84 6.00
N ILE A 236 -12.45 11.91 6.17
CA ILE A 236 -13.40 11.45 5.14
C ILE A 236 -14.81 11.51 5.72
N ALA A 237 -15.75 12.14 5.02
CA ALA A 237 -17.12 12.33 5.51
C ALA A 237 -18.16 12.22 4.40
N ARG A 238 -19.45 12.25 4.79
CA ARG A 238 -20.60 12.07 3.88
C ARG A 238 -20.55 10.71 3.20
N SER A 239 -20.74 10.65 1.90
CA SER A 239 -20.74 9.42 1.10
C SER A 239 -19.45 9.26 0.31
N ALA A 240 -18.38 9.92 0.76
CA ALA A 240 -17.09 9.89 0.09
C ALA A 240 -16.53 8.46 0.06
N GLN A 241 -15.85 8.17 -1.03
CA GLN A 241 -15.10 6.97 -1.28
C GLN A 241 -13.63 7.36 -1.43
N GLY A 242 -12.84 6.52 -2.09
CA GLY A 242 -11.44 6.78 -2.36
C GLY A 242 -10.55 5.63 -1.93
N GLU A 243 -9.33 5.68 -2.43
CA GLU A 243 -8.26 4.75 -2.08
C GLU A 243 -7.16 5.49 -1.35
N ILE A 244 -6.84 5.02 -0.15
CA ILE A 244 -5.77 5.54 0.69
C ILE A 244 -4.73 4.43 0.78
N ARG A 245 -3.63 4.58 0.04
CA ARG A 245 -2.62 3.53 -0.13
C ARG A 245 -1.21 3.97 0.23
N ASN A 246 -0.49 3.14 0.99
CA ASN A 246 0.95 3.28 1.22
C ASN A 246 1.38 4.67 1.74
N ASN A 247 0.51 5.33 2.50
CA ASN A 247 0.84 6.60 3.14
C ASN A 247 1.39 6.34 4.55
N VAL A 248 2.15 7.30 5.06
CA VAL A 248 2.60 7.34 6.45
C VAL A 248 1.83 8.42 7.19
N PHE A 249 1.21 8.06 8.31
CA PHE A 249 0.49 8.95 9.21
C PHE A 249 1.18 8.93 10.57
N GLN A 250 1.78 10.06 10.95
CA GLN A 250 2.60 10.14 12.14
C GLN A 250 2.38 11.44 12.93
N ASP A 251 2.30 11.33 14.26
CA ASP A 251 2.18 12.48 15.15
C ASP A 251 1.03 13.44 14.80
N THR A 252 -0.09 12.90 14.32
CA THR A 252 -1.34 13.65 14.18
C THR A 252 -2.28 13.37 15.37
N GLY A 253 -3.41 14.09 15.43
CA GLY A 253 -4.57 13.71 16.22
C GLY A 253 -5.04 12.32 15.81
N PHE A 254 -5.84 12.18 14.76
CA PHE A 254 -6.10 10.85 14.18
C PHE A 254 -5.27 10.64 12.92
N GLY A 255 -4.73 9.45 12.70
CA GLY A 255 -4.14 9.12 11.40
C GLY A 255 -5.19 9.29 10.30
N LEU A 256 -6.33 8.62 10.47
CA LEU A 256 -7.54 8.85 9.67
C LEU A 256 -8.78 9.03 10.54
N ALA A 257 -9.66 9.94 10.12
CA ALA A 257 -11.03 10.08 10.65
C ALA A 257 -12.04 9.80 9.54
N ILE A 258 -12.93 8.81 9.72
CA ILE A 258 -13.84 8.31 8.68
C ILE A 258 -15.27 8.31 9.24
N GLY A 259 -16.14 9.17 8.70
CA GLY A 259 -17.53 9.34 9.15
C GLY A 259 -18.54 9.34 7.99
N GLY A 260 -19.78 9.71 8.28
CA GLY A 260 -20.87 9.62 7.30
C GLY A 260 -21.28 8.18 6.99
N THR A 261 -21.53 7.94 5.70
CA THR A 261 -21.75 6.62 5.09
C THR A 261 -20.58 6.26 4.17
N SER A 262 -19.39 6.80 4.44
CA SER A 262 -18.22 6.64 3.59
C SER A 262 -17.68 5.21 3.59
N THR A 263 -17.13 4.80 2.46
CA THR A 263 -16.62 3.42 2.24
C THR A 263 -15.25 3.41 1.55
N PRO A 264 -14.23 4.12 2.07
CA PRO A 264 -12.92 4.14 1.44
C PRO A 264 -12.19 2.80 1.60
N LEU A 265 -11.31 2.51 0.64
CA LEU A 265 -10.31 1.44 0.76
C LEU A 265 -9.06 2.00 1.44
N VAL A 266 -8.70 1.46 2.60
CA VAL A 266 -7.50 1.84 3.37
C VAL A 266 -6.53 0.66 3.33
N VAL A 267 -5.43 0.80 2.61
CA VAL A 267 -4.55 -0.32 2.28
C VAL A 267 -3.07 0.00 2.40
N GLU A 268 -2.29 -0.89 3.02
CA GLU A 268 -0.82 -0.78 3.08
C GLU A 268 -0.28 0.51 3.74
N ASN A 269 -1.10 1.22 4.53
CA ASN A 269 -0.66 2.44 5.21
C ASN A 269 0.09 2.13 6.51
N GLN A 270 0.99 3.03 6.90
CA GLN A 270 1.64 3.04 8.21
C GLN A 270 1.02 4.15 9.06
N ILE A 271 0.40 3.77 10.17
CA ILE A 271 -0.40 4.66 11.02
C ILE A 271 0.12 4.55 12.44
N VAL A 272 1.04 5.44 12.79
CA VAL A 272 1.89 5.29 13.97
C VAL A 272 1.95 6.56 14.81
N GLN A 273 2.05 6.44 16.13
CA GLN A 273 2.32 7.57 17.04
C GLN A 273 1.28 8.72 17.01
N ASN A 274 0.11 8.48 16.45
CA ASN A 274 -1.00 9.44 16.47
C ASN A 274 -1.72 9.40 17.82
N GLN A 275 -2.61 10.34 18.11
CA GLN A 275 -3.49 10.23 19.29
C GLN A 275 -4.30 8.93 19.21
N ASP A 276 -4.96 8.68 18.09
CA ASP A 276 -5.48 7.36 17.70
C ASP A 276 -5.12 7.06 16.24
N GLY A 277 -5.03 5.78 15.87
CA GLY A 277 -4.73 5.41 14.50
C GLY A 277 -5.88 5.76 13.54
N LEU A 278 -6.99 5.02 13.63
CA LEU A 278 -8.23 5.25 12.89
C LEU A 278 -9.38 5.54 13.82
N PHE A 279 -10.10 6.63 13.56
CA PHE A 279 -11.38 6.93 14.19
C PHE A 279 -12.52 6.79 13.18
N ILE A 280 -13.46 5.89 13.43
CA ILE A 280 -14.54 5.53 12.52
C ILE A 280 -15.87 5.77 13.23
N SER A 281 -16.76 6.54 12.62
CA SER A 281 -18.01 6.97 13.26
C SER A 281 -19.20 6.91 12.32
N GLU A 282 -20.37 7.28 12.86
CA GLU A 282 -21.65 7.31 12.14
C GLU A 282 -21.98 5.95 11.53
N SER A 283 -22.10 5.82 10.22
CA SER A 283 -22.42 4.56 9.52
C SER A 283 -21.33 4.19 8.51
N ALA A 284 -20.10 4.68 8.71
CA ALA A 284 -19.00 4.45 7.79
C ALA A 284 -18.56 2.97 7.78
N LYS A 285 -18.17 2.49 6.61
CA LYS A 285 -17.76 1.10 6.37
C LYS A 285 -16.47 1.04 5.54
N PRO A 286 -15.34 1.54 6.07
CA PRO A 286 -14.07 1.43 5.37
C PRO A 286 -13.62 -0.04 5.30
N ILE A 287 -12.89 -0.38 4.24
CA ILE A 287 -12.26 -1.69 4.06
C ILE A 287 -10.77 -1.52 4.40
N LEU A 288 -10.27 -2.23 5.40
CA LEU A 288 -8.88 -2.13 5.85
C LEU A 288 -8.11 -3.39 5.47
N ARG A 289 -7.05 -3.23 4.68
CA ARG A 289 -6.17 -4.35 4.30
C ARG A 289 -4.70 -4.02 4.49
N LYS A 290 -3.94 -4.93 5.10
CA LYS A 290 -2.46 -4.86 5.17
C LYS A 290 -1.90 -3.55 5.75
N ASN A 291 -2.65 -2.85 6.59
CA ASN A 291 -2.17 -1.65 7.26
C ASN A 291 -1.32 -2.01 8.48
N VAL A 292 -0.37 -1.15 8.82
CA VAL A 292 0.41 -1.22 10.05
C VAL A 292 -0.05 -0.09 10.97
N ILE A 293 -0.84 -0.41 11.99
CA ILE A 293 -1.46 0.52 12.93
C ILE A 293 -0.92 0.24 14.32
N GLN A 294 0.15 0.95 14.71
CA GLN A 294 0.87 0.61 15.93
C GLN A 294 1.45 1.80 16.68
N ASN A 295 1.69 1.60 17.97
CA ASN A 295 2.31 2.61 18.83
C ASN A 295 1.55 3.95 18.85
N ASN A 296 0.23 3.94 18.65
CA ASN A 296 -0.59 5.14 18.84
C ASN A 296 -0.76 5.43 20.34
N LYS A 297 -0.87 6.71 20.67
CA LYS A 297 -0.86 7.25 22.04
C LYS A 297 -2.12 6.86 22.83
N ARG A 298 -3.17 6.40 22.16
CA ARG A 298 -4.36 5.82 22.78
C ARG A 298 -4.81 4.54 22.08
N ASP A 299 -5.62 4.59 21.02
CA ASP A 299 -6.18 3.39 20.39
C ASP A 299 -5.67 3.19 18.95
N GLY A 300 -5.66 1.94 18.47
CA GLY A 300 -5.33 1.59 17.09
C GLY A 300 -6.48 1.90 16.14
N VAL A 301 -7.56 1.12 16.21
CA VAL A 301 -8.80 1.36 15.47
C VAL A 301 -9.94 1.58 16.46
N VAL A 302 -10.69 2.67 16.29
CA VAL A 302 -11.87 3.01 17.08
C VAL A 302 -13.09 3.06 16.19
N ALA A 303 -14.12 2.28 16.50
CA ALA A 303 -15.42 2.31 15.83
C ALA A 303 -16.50 2.78 16.80
N THR A 304 -17.33 3.73 16.38
CA THR A 304 -18.37 4.34 17.22
C THR A 304 -19.70 4.45 16.49
N VAL A 305 -20.78 4.75 17.23
CA VAL A 305 -22.14 4.89 16.68
C VAL A 305 -22.58 3.59 15.98
N ASN A 306 -22.72 3.60 14.66
CA ASN A 306 -23.13 2.48 13.81
C ASN A 306 -22.03 2.11 12.79
N ALA A 307 -20.78 2.51 13.04
CA ALA A 307 -19.65 2.18 12.17
C ALA A 307 -19.51 0.66 12.05
N LEU A 308 -19.14 0.19 10.86
CA LEU A 308 -18.94 -1.23 10.59
C LEU A 308 -17.75 -1.39 9.64
N PRO A 309 -16.50 -1.18 10.14
CA PRO A 309 -15.32 -1.41 9.33
C PRO A 309 -15.19 -2.89 8.97
N ASP A 310 -14.80 -3.15 7.73
CA ASP A 310 -14.34 -4.46 7.29
C ASP A 310 -12.84 -4.58 7.59
N LEU A 311 -12.52 -5.23 8.71
CA LEU A 311 -11.14 -5.57 9.08
C LEU A 311 -10.71 -6.92 8.51
N GLY A 312 -11.54 -7.63 7.76
CA GLY A 312 -11.26 -8.94 7.18
C GLY A 312 -12.43 -9.90 7.30
N THR A 313 -12.66 -10.68 6.24
CA THR A 313 -13.67 -11.76 6.20
C THR A 313 -13.00 -13.11 6.01
N ASN A 314 -13.78 -14.20 5.96
CA ASN A 314 -13.27 -15.54 5.66
C ASN A 314 -12.68 -15.62 4.23
N GLU A 315 -13.31 -14.95 3.28
CA GLU A 315 -12.92 -14.94 1.87
C GLU A 315 -11.79 -13.96 1.60
N ASN A 316 -11.74 -12.86 2.35
CA ASN A 316 -10.76 -11.79 2.18
C ASN A 316 -10.20 -11.34 3.54
N PRO A 317 -9.20 -12.08 4.08
CA PRO A 317 -8.57 -11.76 5.34
C PRO A 317 -7.94 -10.36 5.37
N GLY A 318 -7.94 -9.74 6.55
CA GLY A 318 -7.50 -8.37 6.76
C GLY A 318 -6.01 -8.14 6.50
N GLY A 319 -5.16 -8.98 7.07
CA GLY A 319 -3.70 -8.82 7.04
C GLY A 319 -3.20 -7.57 7.75
N ASN A 320 -4.02 -6.88 8.56
CA ASN A 320 -3.60 -5.69 9.27
C ASN A 320 -2.78 -6.07 10.51
N LEU A 321 -1.68 -5.35 10.74
CA LEU A 321 -0.92 -5.38 11.99
C LEU A 321 -1.41 -4.25 12.88
N ILE A 322 -2.19 -4.57 13.92
CA ILE A 322 -2.76 -3.59 14.84
C ILE A 322 -2.26 -3.93 16.24
N ARG A 323 -1.13 -3.34 16.64
CA ARG A 323 -0.39 -3.76 17.84
C ARG A 323 0.19 -2.59 18.61
N ASN A 324 0.48 -2.82 19.88
CA ASN A 324 1.22 -1.89 20.73
C ASN A 324 0.56 -0.50 20.83
N ASN A 325 -0.75 -0.39 20.58
CA ASN A 325 -1.48 0.83 20.86
C ASN A 325 -1.72 0.91 22.37
N THR A 326 -1.62 2.11 22.94
CA THR A 326 -1.45 2.29 24.38
C THR A 326 -2.60 1.69 25.19
N ARG A 327 -3.84 1.88 24.75
CA ARG A 327 -5.04 1.43 25.44
C ARG A 327 -5.65 0.21 24.75
N TYR A 328 -6.18 0.36 23.53
CA TYR A 328 -6.73 -0.75 22.75
C TYR A 328 -6.14 -0.83 21.35
N ASP A 329 -5.89 -2.05 20.86
CA ASP A 329 -5.57 -2.25 19.46
C ASP A 329 -6.85 -2.10 18.62
N LEU A 330 -7.97 -2.68 19.07
CA LEU A 330 -9.28 -2.50 18.46
C LEU A 330 -10.32 -2.15 19.52
N ASN A 331 -10.92 -0.97 19.37
CA ASN A 331 -11.96 -0.44 20.24
C ASN A 331 -13.28 -0.37 19.47
N ASN A 332 -14.11 -1.40 19.60
CA ASN A 332 -15.49 -1.36 19.15
C ASN A 332 -16.39 -0.74 20.22
N ALA A 333 -16.59 0.57 20.15
CA ALA A 333 -17.52 1.32 21.01
C ALA A 333 -18.92 1.47 20.40
N THR A 334 -19.26 0.71 19.35
CA THR A 334 -20.64 0.64 18.84
C THR A 334 -21.54 -0.12 19.81
N LYS A 335 -22.85 0.17 19.78
CA LYS A 335 -23.81 -0.48 20.70
C LYS A 335 -24.33 -1.81 20.18
N THR A 336 -24.44 -1.97 18.86
CA THR A 336 -25.15 -3.08 18.22
C THR A 336 -24.33 -3.86 17.21
N ASN A 337 -23.22 -3.30 16.71
CA ASN A 337 -22.46 -3.93 15.64
C ASN A 337 -21.39 -4.84 16.21
N GLN A 338 -21.27 -6.04 15.65
CA GLN A 338 -20.11 -6.89 15.82
C GLN A 338 -19.13 -6.64 14.67
N ILE A 339 -17.87 -6.35 14.98
CA ILE A 339 -16.84 -6.17 13.97
C ILE A 339 -16.19 -7.52 13.67
N LEU A 340 -16.13 -7.88 12.40
CA LEU A 340 -15.37 -9.04 11.93
C LEU A 340 -13.93 -8.62 11.66
N ALA A 341 -12.98 -9.29 12.33
CA ALA A 341 -11.56 -8.96 12.28
C ALA A 341 -10.70 -10.18 11.91
N ILE A 342 -11.09 -10.89 10.86
CA ILE A 342 -10.42 -12.13 10.43
C ILE A 342 -9.07 -11.84 9.78
N GLY A 343 -8.05 -12.62 10.17
CA GLY A 343 -6.72 -12.60 9.56
C GLY A 343 -5.90 -11.37 9.89
N ASN A 344 -6.17 -10.76 11.04
CA ASN A 344 -5.37 -9.65 11.55
C ASN A 344 -4.43 -10.11 12.67
N ASP A 345 -3.38 -9.33 12.87
CA ASP A 345 -2.47 -9.46 13.99
C ASP A 345 -2.83 -8.40 15.05
N ILE A 346 -3.67 -8.79 16.02
CA ILE A 346 -4.25 -7.93 17.07
C ILE A 346 -3.99 -8.55 18.44
N ASP A 347 -3.66 -7.76 19.47
CA ASP A 347 -3.65 -8.27 20.84
C ASP A 347 -5.07 -8.49 21.31
N GLN A 348 -5.48 -9.76 21.41
CA GLN A 348 -6.80 -10.15 21.90
C GLN A 348 -7.13 -9.51 23.26
N LYS A 349 -6.13 -9.30 24.11
CA LYS A 349 -6.31 -8.65 25.42
C LYS A 349 -6.59 -7.14 25.31
N ARG A 350 -6.31 -6.56 24.15
CA ARG A 350 -6.51 -5.14 23.81
C ARG A 350 -7.64 -4.94 22.82
N ILE A 351 -8.57 -5.90 22.75
CA ILE A 351 -9.84 -5.75 22.05
C ILE A 351 -10.90 -5.30 23.06
N LEU A 352 -11.60 -4.21 22.75
CA LEU A 352 -12.78 -3.75 23.47
C LEU A 352 -14.02 -3.89 22.60
N GLY A 353 -15.13 -4.36 23.19
CA GLY A 353 -16.44 -4.44 22.55
C GLY A 353 -16.68 -5.73 21.78
N SER A 354 -17.80 -5.79 21.04
CA SER A 354 -18.20 -6.99 20.30
C SER A 354 -17.37 -7.16 19.04
N VAL A 355 -16.37 -8.05 19.07
CA VAL A 355 -15.51 -8.32 17.92
C VAL A 355 -15.42 -9.83 17.73
N GLU A 356 -15.72 -10.28 16.52
CA GLU A 356 -15.35 -11.62 16.09
C GLU A 356 -13.94 -11.56 15.52
N PHE A 357 -12.98 -11.89 16.38
CA PHE A 357 -11.57 -11.94 16.01
C PHE A 357 -11.14 -13.38 15.75
N VAL A 358 -10.84 -13.65 14.49
CA VAL A 358 -10.08 -14.84 14.10
C VAL A 358 -8.67 -14.35 13.81
N ALA A 359 -7.73 -14.72 14.69
CA ALA A 359 -6.33 -14.38 14.50
C ALA A 359 -5.84 -14.85 13.13
N ALA A 360 -4.70 -14.34 12.67
CA ALA A 360 -3.96 -14.94 11.56
C ALA A 360 -3.42 -16.38 11.85
N ALA A 361 -4.14 -17.16 12.67
CA ALA A 361 -4.13 -18.61 12.63
C ALA A 361 -5.24 -19.02 11.65
N VAL A 362 -4.86 -19.17 10.39
CA VAL A 362 -5.73 -19.74 9.36
C VAL A 362 -5.95 -21.20 9.75
N ASP A 363 -7.19 -21.56 10.10
CA ASP A 363 -7.58 -22.97 9.93
C ASP A 363 -7.43 -23.29 8.45
N GLN A 364 -6.54 -24.23 8.17
CA GLN A 364 -6.10 -24.66 6.86
C GLN A 364 -7.29 -24.96 5.93
N PRO A 365 -7.44 -24.27 4.79
CA PRO A 365 -8.02 -24.91 3.62
C PRO A 365 -7.00 -25.94 3.10
N PRO A 366 -7.45 -27.10 2.59
CA PRO A 366 -6.53 -28.06 1.98
C PRO A 366 -5.75 -27.39 0.85
N GLY A 367 -4.46 -27.68 0.77
CA GLY A 367 -3.47 -26.98 -0.05
C GLY A 367 -3.96 -26.58 -1.45
N GLY A 368 -4.07 -25.27 -1.66
CA GLY A 368 -4.11 -24.65 -2.98
C GLY A 368 -2.83 -23.84 -3.22
N PRO A 369 -2.25 -23.84 -4.43
CA PRO A 369 -0.99 -23.17 -4.72
C PRO A 369 -1.10 -21.63 -4.70
N VAL A 370 -0.13 -20.97 -4.05
CA VAL A 370 0.03 -19.51 -4.06
C VAL A 370 0.62 -19.08 -5.40
N ALA A 371 -0.20 -18.67 -6.37
CA ALA A 371 0.27 -18.31 -7.71
C ALA A 371 0.80 -16.86 -7.79
N PHE A 372 1.98 -16.68 -8.39
CA PHE A 372 2.55 -15.37 -8.75
C PHE A 372 2.54 -15.17 -10.27
N LYS A 373 2.23 -13.96 -10.75
CA LYS A 373 2.01 -13.69 -12.19
C LYS A 373 3.25 -13.93 -13.07
N ASP A 374 4.43 -13.82 -12.49
CA ASP A 374 5.74 -13.95 -13.15
C ASP A 374 6.48 -15.24 -12.76
N VAL A 375 5.77 -16.17 -12.11
CA VAL A 375 6.23 -17.53 -11.83
C VAL A 375 5.33 -18.47 -12.63
N THR A 376 5.73 -18.77 -13.86
CA THR A 376 4.98 -19.64 -14.76
C THR A 376 4.87 -21.06 -14.19
N ALA A 377 3.87 -21.83 -14.67
CA ALA A 377 3.65 -23.20 -14.20
C ALA A 377 4.88 -24.12 -14.33
N THR A 378 5.75 -23.86 -15.30
CA THR A 378 6.98 -24.60 -15.59
C THR A 378 8.24 -23.97 -14.99
N TYR A 379 8.11 -22.88 -14.22
CA TYR A 379 9.27 -22.21 -13.62
C TYR A 379 9.92 -23.12 -12.57
N TRP A 380 11.23 -23.37 -12.70
CA TRP A 380 11.95 -24.38 -11.91
C TRP A 380 11.82 -24.19 -10.39
N ALA A 381 11.75 -22.93 -9.92
CA ALA A 381 11.68 -22.64 -8.51
C ALA A 381 10.26 -22.51 -7.98
N LYS A 382 9.24 -22.60 -8.85
CA LYS A 382 7.82 -22.49 -8.48
C LYS A 382 7.49 -23.29 -7.22
N PRO A 383 7.78 -24.61 -7.11
CA PRO A 383 7.33 -25.37 -5.95
C PRO A 383 8.00 -24.91 -4.64
N TYR A 384 9.26 -24.45 -4.68
CA TYR A 384 9.92 -23.86 -3.50
C TYR A 384 9.31 -22.51 -3.13
N ILE A 385 9.06 -21.67 -4.14
CA ILE A 385 8.49 -20.33 -3.96
C ILE A 385 7.09 -20.44 -3.36
N GLU A 386 6.22 -21.25 -3.95
CA GLU A 386 4.84 -21.45 -3.48
C GLU A 386 4.81 -22.07 -2.09
N ALA A 387 5.69 -23.05 -1.80
CA ALA A 387 5.72 -23.70 -0.50
C ALA A 387 6.25 -22.80 0.63
N LEU A 388 7.19 -21.89 0.35
CA LEU A 388 7.62 -20.89 1.33
C LEU A 388 6.62 -19.74 1.44
N ALA A 389 5.96 -19.38 0.34
CA ALA A 389 4.92 -18.35 0.34
C ALA A 389 3.67 -18.80 1.10
N SER A 390 3.25 -20.05 0.95
CA SER A 390 2.13 -20.63 1.72
C SER A 390 2.41 -20.69 3.22
N GLN A 391 3.69 -20.72 3.60
CA GLN A 391 4.15 -20.64 5.00
C GLN A 391 4.43 -19.21 5.47
N ASN A 392 4.13 -18.18 4.66
CA ASN A 392 4.40 -16.76 4.93
C ASN A 392 5.88 -16.44 5.21
N ILE A 393 6.80 -17.27 4.73
CA ILE A 393 8.25 -17.09 4.88
C ILE A 393 8.75 -16.05 3.89
N ILE A 394 8.28 -16.15 2.64
CA ILE A 394 8.55 -15.20 1.57
C ILE A 394 7.24 -14.62 1.05
N ALA A 395 7.31 -13.43 0.45
CA ALA A 395 6.16 -12.77 -0.14
C ALA A 395 6.52 -12.19 -1.51
N GLY A 396 5.51 -12.09 -2.37
CA GLY A 396 5.58 -11.32 -3.60
C GLY A 396 5.39 -9.82 -3.36
N PHE A 397 5.38 -9.09 -4.45
CA PHE A 397 5.13 -7.66 -4.51
C PHE A 397 3.61 -7.39 -4.64
N PRO A 398 3.16 -6.17 -4.28
CA PRO A 398 1.74 -5.81 -4.35
C PRO A 398 1.12 -5.95 -5.75
N ASP A 399 1.93 -5.90 -6.80
CA ASP A 399 1.51 -6.06 -8.20
C ASP A 399 1.27 -7.53 -8.61
N GLY A 400 1.35 -8.47 -7.67
CA GLY A 400 1.17 -9.91 -7.89
C GLY A 400 2.41 -10.63 -8.42
N SER A 401 3.55 -9.94 -8.58
CA SER A 401 4.82 -10.57 -8.97
C SER A 401 5.57 -11.15 -7.77
N PHE A 402 6.41 -12.17 -7.99
CA PHE A 402 7.44 -12.59 -7.04
C PHE A 402 8.80 -12.00 -7.37
N LYS A 403 9.05 -11.62 -8.62
CA LYS A 403 10.34 -11.22 -9.20
C LYS A 403 11.45 -12.23 -8.95
N PRO A 404 11.32 -13.47 -9.44
CA PRO A 404 12.19 -14.58 -9.06
C PRO A 404 13.67 -14.37 -9.44
N ASN A 405 13.95 -13.56 -10.46
CA ASN A 405 15.31 -13.32 -10.97
C ASN A 405 16.00 -12.12 -10.31
N GLU A 406 15.29 -11.32 -9.51
CA GLU A 406 15.89 -10.17 -8.83
C GLU A 406 16.81 -10.63 -7.69
N PRO A 407 17.93 -9.94 -7.45
CA PRO A 407 18.86 -10.28 -6.38
C PRO A 407 18.30 -9.92 -5.00
N VAL A 408 18.79 -10.62 -3.98
CA VAL A 408 18.35 -10.44 -2.58
C VAL A 408 19.39 -9.66 -1.80
N THR A 409 18.97 -8.64 -1.05
CA THR A 409 19.86 -7.92 -0.13
C THR A 409 20.15 -8.74 1.14
N ARG A 410 21.30 -8.50 1.78
CA ARG A 410 21.66 -9.16 3.05
C ARG A 410 20.61 -8.97 4.16
N ALA A 411 19.93 -7.81 4.21
CA ALA A 411 18.83 -7.57 5.15
C ALA A 411 17.58 -8.41 4.84
N GLN A 412 17.18 -8.52 3.57
CA GLN A 412 16.09 -9.38 3.15
C GLN A 412 16.40 -10.85 3.43
N PHE A 413 17.62 -11.29 3.14
CA PHE A 413 18.06 -12.65 3.43
C PHE A 413 17.99 -13.01 4.93
N ALA A 414 18.46 -12.11 5.81
CA ALA A 414 18.33 -12.29 7.26
C ALA A 414 16.86 -12.40 7.72
N THR A 415 15.96 -11.65 7.09
CA THR A 415 14.51 -11.71 7.36
C THR A 415 13.92 -13.05 6.93
N ILE A 416 14.33 -13.57 5.76
CA ILE A 416 13.86 -14.87 5.26
C ILE A 416 14.32 -16.00 6.19
N ILE A 417 15.59 -16.02 6.59
CA ILE A 417 16.14 -17.03 7.51
C ILE A 417 15.41 -17.02 8.85
N THR A 418 15.24 -15.85 9.45
CA THR A 418 14.62 -15.73 10.78
C THR A 418 13.16 -16.15 10.78
N LYS A 419 12.42 -15.83 9.71
CA LYS A 419 11.05 -16.32 9.51
C LYS A 419 10.98 -17.83 9.29
N ALA A 420 11.83 -18.35 8.41
CA ALA A 420 11.85 -19.76 8.05
C ALA A 420 12.25 -20.65 9.23
N LEU A 421 13.42 -20.35 9.82
CA LEU A 421 14.09 -21.26 10.73
C LEU A 421 13.81 -20.94 12.21
N LYS A 422 13.38 -19.72 12.54
CA LYS A 422 13.17 -19.24 13.92
C LYS A 422 14.28 -19.70 14.89
N PRO A 423 15.56 -19.50 14.53
CA PRO A 423 16.65 -20.16 15.23
C PRO A 423 16.91 -19.53 16.61
N PRO A 424 17.28 -20.32 17.64
CA PRO A 424 17.64 -19.80 18.94
C PRO A 424 18.96 -19.01 18.91
N ALA A 425 19.14 -18.10 19.85
CA ALA A 425 20.39 -17.36 20.02
C ALA A 425 21.50 -18.28 20.55
N LYS A 426 22.68 -18.23 19.91
CA LYS A 426 23.90 -18.99 20.25
C LYS A 426 25.05 -18.09 20.70
N ARG A 427 24.97 -16.78 20.43
CA ARG A 427 25.94 -15.77 20.87
C ARG A 427 25.26 -14.45 21.23
N ALA A 428 25.97 -13.60 21.98
CA ALA A 428 25.52 -12.25 22.28
C ALA A 428 25.31 -11.44 20.99
N GLY A 429 24.39 -10.47 21.04
CA GLY A 429 24.16 -9.55 19.92
C GLY A 429 25.27 -8.49 19.85
N ILE A 430 25.49 -7.96 18.65
CA ILE A 430 26.34 -6.79 18.41
C ILE A 430 25.51 -5.70 17.74
N GLU A 431 25.89 -4.44 17.94
CA GLU A 431 25.39 -3.31 17.16
C GLU A 431 26.31 -3.05 15.97
N PHE A 432 25.76 -3.11 14.76
CA PHE A 432 26.48 -2.78 13.54
C PHE A 432 26.41 -1.27 13.28
N LYS A 433 27.53 -0.67 12.87
CA LYS A 433 27.63 0.78 12.66
C LYS A 433 26.64 1.32 11.61
N ASP A 434 26.30 0.50 10.62
CA ASP A 434 25.43 0.83 9.50
C ASP A 434 24.00 0.27 9.62
N VAL A 435 23.63 -0.28 10.78
CA VAL A 435 22.27 -0.76 11.05
C VAL A 435 21.69 -0.05 12.26
N LYS A 436 20.97 1.05 12.01
CA LYS A 436 20.27 1.80 13.04
C LYS A 436 19.16 0.96 13.69
N ASN A 437 18.87 1.22 14.97
CA ASN A 437 17.82 0.53 15.73
C ASN A 437 16.41 0.63 15.11
N ASN A 438 16.14 1.68 14.35
CA ASN A 438 14.89 1.91 13.62
C ASN A 438 14.90 1.35 12.18
N PHE A 439 15.99 0.68 11.76
CA PHE A 439 16.04 0.02 10.46
C PHE A 439 15.06 -1.15 10.43
N TRP A 440 14.26 -1.28 9.36
CA TRP A 440 13.17 -2.27 9.26
C TRP A 440 13.61 -3.72 9.52
N ALA A 441 14.85 -4.08 9.16
CA ALA A 441 15.40 -5.41 9.38
C ALA A 441 16.27 -5.53 10.63
N TYR A 442 16.33 -4.50 11.50
CA TYR A 442 17.20 -4.48 12.68
C TYR A 442 17.04 -5.74 13.55
N ALA A 443 15.79 -6.08 13.89
CA ALA A 443 15.49 -7.27 14.70
C ALA A 443 15.88 -8.58 13.99
N ALA A 444 15.62 -8.68 12.69
CA ALA A 444 15.97 -9.85 11.89
C ALA A 444 17.49 -10.02 11.76
N ILE A 445 18.23 -8.94 11.51
CA ILE A 445 19.69 -8.94 11.43
C ILE A 445 20.30 -9.34 12.76
N LYS A 446 19.81 -8.75 13.86
CA LYS A 446 20.24 -9.09 15.23
C LYS A 446 19.99 -10.58 15.54
N SER A 447 18.78 -11.07 15.27
CA SER A 447 18.41 -12.48 15.49
C SER A 447 19.24 -13.45 14.64
N ALA A 448 19.40 -13.18 13.35
CA ALA A 448 20.22 -13.97 12.44
C ALA A 448 21.70 -13.96 12.85
N TYR A 449 22.20 -12.83 13.37
CA TYR A 449 23.56 -12.75 13.89
C TYR A 449 23.71 -13.60 15.14
N GLN A 450 22.82 -13.43 16.13
CA GLN A 450 22.86 -14.16 17.40
C GLN A 450 22.76 -15.67 17.20
N SER A 451 22.05 -16.13 16.18
CA SER A 451 21.90 -17.54 15.82
C SER A 451 23.02 -18.07 14.90
N GLN A 452 24.06 -17.28 14.63
CA GLN A 452 25.21 -17.61 13.78
C GLN A 452 24.90 -17.88 12.30
N PHE A 453 23.70 -17.52 11.82
CA PHE A 453 23.40 -17.57 10.39
C PHE A 453 24.15 -16.49 9.63
N VAL A 454 24.19 -15.26 10.12
CA VAL A 454 24.89 -14.15 9.44
C VAL A 454 26.01 -13.57 10.29
N SER A 455 27.01 -12.97 9.65
CA SER A 455 28.10 -12.24 10.30
C SER A 455 28.28 -10.87 9.64
N GLY A 456 28.83 -9.92 10.38
CA GLY A 456 29.26 -8.63 9.85
C GLY A 456 30.65 -8.70 9.20
N TYR A 457 31.08 -7.57 8.67
CA TYR A 457 32.40 -7.38 8.09
C TYR A 457 33.41 -6.90 9.16
N PRO A 458 34.72 -7.06 8.91
CA PRO A 458 35.77 -6.67 9.88
C PRO A 458 35.77 -5.19 10.27
N ASP A 459 35.18 -4.33 9.45
CA ASP A 459 35.03 -2.88 9.69
C ASP A 459 33.92 -2.53 10.72
N GLY A 460 33.15 -3.54 11.16
CA GLY A 460 32.02 -3.38 12.08
C GLY A 460 30.69 -3.07 11.38
N ASN A 461 30.63 -3.16 10.04
CA ASN A 461 29.42 -2.97 9.25
C ASN A 461 28.73 -4.31 8.93
N PHE A 462 27.42 -4.29 8.72
CA PHE A 462 26.64 -5.42 8.22
C PHE A 462 26.42 -5.37 6.70
N LYS A 463 26.39 -4.17 6.13
CA LYS A 463 26.04 -3.83 4.74
C LYS A 463 24.64 -4.32 4.36
N PRO A 464 23.57 -3.79 4.99
CA PRO A 464 22.22 -4.33 4.87
C PRO A 464 21.63 -4.26 3.45
N GLN A 465 22.02 -3.26 2.65
CA GLN A 465 21.54 -3.06 1.28
C GLN A 465 22.37 -3.80 0.23
N GLN A 466 23.53 -4.34 0.59
CA GLN A 466 24.37 -5.08 -0.36
C GLN A 466 23.64 -6.37 -0.78
N GLN A 467 23.61 -6.65 -2.09
CA GLN A 467 23.12 -7.92 -2.62
C GLN A 467 24.00 -9.06 -2.13
N ILE A 468 23.39 -10.15 -1.67
CA ILE A 468 24.12 -11.26 -1.07
C ILE A 468 24.72 -12.14 -2.17
N PRO A 469 26.05 -12.40 -2.16
CA PRO A 469 26.64 -13.40 -3.04
C PRO A 469 26.07 -14.79 -2.74
N ARG A 470 25.87 -15.58 -3.79
CA ARG A 470 25.32 -16.93 -3.72
C ARG A 470 26.08 -17.83 -2.76
N VAL A 471 27.41 -17.75 -2.75
CA VAL A 471 28.25 -18.47 -1.80
C VAL A 471 27.99 -18.06 -0.35
N GLN A 472 27.75 -16.78 -0.08
CA GLN A 472 27.49 -16.30 1.28
C GLN A 472 26.13 -16.80 1.80
N ALA A 473 25.12 -16.95 0.94
CA ALA A 473 23.85 -17.55 1.33
C ALA A 473 24.02 -19.01 1.78
N LEU A 474 24.82 -19.80 1.06
CA LEU A 474 25.12 -21.19 1.41
C LEU A 474 25.96 -21.32 2.68
N VAL A 475 27.01 -20.51 2.80
CA VAL A 475 27.84 -20.44 4.02
C VAL A 475 26.97 -20.08 5.23
N SER A 476 26.05 -19.12 5.07
CA SER A 476 25.12 -18.71 6.12
C SER A 476 24.25 -19.85 6.61
N LEU A 477 23.63 -20.61 5.69
CA LEU A 477 22.77 -21.74 6.03
C LEU A 477 23.57 -22.88 6.68
N ALA A 478 24.72 -23.24 6.12
CA ALA A 478 25.58 -24.28 6.67
C ALA A 478 26.02 -23.95 8.10
N ASN A 479 26.52 -22.73 8.34
CA ASN A 479 26.97 -22.31 9.66
C ASN A 479 25.81 -22.24 10.67
N GLY A 480 24.69 -21.62 10.29
CA GLY A 480 23.54 -21.48 11.19
C GLY A 480 22.93 -22.81 11.61
N LEU A 481 22.85 -23.76 10.69
CA LEU A 481 22.41 -25.13 10.93
C LEU A 481 23.48 -26.02 11.60
N GLY A 482 24.72 -25.54 11.72
CA GLY A 482 25.83 -26.32 12.29
C GLY A 482 26.24 -27.51 11.43
N LEU A 483 26.12 -27.39 10.10
CA LEU A 483 26.49 -28.45 9.16
C LEU A 483 28.01 -28.52 9.02
N THR A 484 28.53 -29.74 9.02
CA THR A 484 29.94 -30.04 8.75
C THR A 484 30.05 -31.06 7.63
N ALA A 485 31.15 -31.02 6.89
CA ALA A 485 31.54 -32.03 5.92
C ALA A 485 32.93 -32.57 6.28
N ASN A 486 33.02 -33.90 6.40
CA ASN A 486 34.28 -34.59 6.65
C ASN A 486 35.09 -34.80 5.35
N ASN A 487 34.45 -34.62 4.18
CA ASN A 487 35.04 -34.81 2.87
C ASN A 487 34.69 -33.63 1.95
N GLN A 488 35.71 -32.92 1.48
CA GLN A 488 35.55 -31.77 0.58
C GLN A 488 35.52 -32.18 -0.91
N ASN A 489 35.78 -33.47 -1.23
CA ASN A 489 35.74 -33.98 -2.60
C ASN A 489 34.36 -33.83 -3.24
N VAL A 490 33.29 -33.68 -2.45
CA VAL A 490 31.95 -33.36 -2.95
C VAL A 490 31.92 -32.08 -3.81
N LEU A 491 32.88 -31.17 -3.62
CA LEU A 491 33.01 -29.96 -4.43
C LEU A 491 33.50 -30.24 -5.85
N SER A 492 34.13 -31.38 -6.13
CA SER A 492 34.54 -31.75 -7.50
C SER A 492 33.35 -31.98 -8.44
N PHE A 493 32.14 -32.04 -7.89
CA PHE A 493 30.90 -32.00 -8.66
C PHE A 493 30.76 -30.69 -9.45
N TYR A 494 31.29 -29.57 -8.93
CA TYR A 494 31.19 -28.26 -9.56
C TYR A 494 32.33 -28.02 -10.55
N THR A 495 32.00 -27.65 -11.79
CA THR A 495 33.01 -27.31 -12.81
C THR A 495 33.74 -26.00 -12.50
N ASP A 496 33.15 -25.17 -11.67
CA ASP A 496 33.65 -23.86 -11.23
C ASP A 496 34.07 -23.86 -9.74
N ALA A 497 34.37 -25.04 -9.18
CA ALA A 497 34.78 -25.18 -7.78
C ALA A 497 35.99 -24.31 -7.41
N SER A 498 36.89 -24.04 -8.37
CA SER A 498 38.05 -23.16 -8.19
C SER A 498 37.69 -21.70 -7.89
N GLN A 499 36.44 -21.28 -8.17
CA GLN A 499 35.95 -19.93 -7.86
C GLN A 499 35.42 -19.80 -6.43
N ILE A 500 35.30 -20.91 -5.67
CA ILE A 500 34.82 -20.89 -4.29
C ILE A 500 35.92 -20.26 -3.41
N PRO A 501 35.64 -19.15 -2.70
CA PRO A 501 36.62 -18.56 -1.80
C PRO A 501 37.05 -19.52 -0.70
N ASN A 502 38.32 -19.48 -0.28
CA ASN A 502 38.88 -20.40 0.73
C ASN A 502 38.03 -20.50 2.01
N TYR A 503 37.49 -19.38 2.51
CA TYR A 503 36.64 -19.36 3.71
C TYR A 503 35.31 -20.12 3.53
N ALA A 504 34.87 -20.31 2.29
CA ALA A 504 33.60 -20.93 1.96
C ALA A 504 33.72 -22.41 1.60
N ILE A 505 34.93 -22.95 1.41
CA ILE A 505 35.15 -24.34 0.98
C ILE A 505 34.43 -25.33 1.90
N ALA A 506 34.72 -25.31 3.20
CA ALA A 506 34.11 -26.26 4.14
C ALA A 506 32.59 -26.08 4.32
N PRO A 507 32.05 -24.85 4.52
CA PRO A 507 30.60 -24.65 4.61
C PRO A 507 29.85 -25.02 3.33
N VAL A 508 30.40 -24.72 2.14
CA VAL A 508 29.78 -25.10 0.87
C VAL A 508 29.81 -26.62 0.71
N ALA A 509 30.93 -27.29 1.02
CA ALA A 509 30.97 -28.75 1.01
C ALA A 509 29.91 -29.36 1.93
N ALA A 510 29.71 -28.79 3.13
CA ALA A 510 28.67 -29.21 4.05
C ALA A 510 27.26 -28.97 3.49
N ALA A 511 26.99 -27.81 2.89
CA ALA A 511 25.72 -27.51 2.25
C ALA A 511 25.43 -28.48 1.08
N THR A 512 26.43 -28.76 0.25
CA THR A 512 26.35 -29.71 -0.86
C THR A 512 26.07 -31.13 -0.36
N ALA A 513 26.84 -31.62 0.61
CA ALA A 513 26.67 -32.97 1.17
C ALA A 513 25.32 -33.17 1.85
N ARG A 514 24.73 -32.09 2.37
CA ARG A 514 23.41 -32.08 3.01
C ARG A 514 22.28 -31.69 2.06
N GLN A 515 22.54 -31.63 0.75
CA GLN A 515 21.54 -31.40 -0.29
C GLN A 515 20.82 -30.05 -0.19
N LEU A 516 21.50 -29.01 0.32
CA LEU A 516 20.97 -27.64 0.38
C LEU A 516 21.03 -26.91 -0.98
N VAL A 517 21.87 -27.40 -1.90
CA VAL A 517 22.21 -26.67 -3.13
C VAL A 517 21.28 -27.08 -4.28
N ILE A 518 20.51 -26.12 -4.79
CA ILE A 518 19.83 -26.19 -6.09
C ILE A 518 20.55 -25.30 -7.10
N ASN A 519 21.01 -25.87 -8.23
CA ASN A 519 21.72 -25.16 -9.28
C ASN A 519 20.92 -25.20 -10.59
N TYR A 520 20.34 -24.05 -10.96
CA TYR A 520 19.60 -23.87 -12.22
C TYR A 520 20.34 -22.89 -13.15
N PRO A 521 20.39 -23.15 -14.47
CA PRO A 521 19.89 -24.35 -15.16
C PRO A 521 20.88 -25.53 -15.13
N THR A 522 22.14 -25.29 -14.79
CA THR A 522 23.21 -26.30 -14.87
C THR A 522 23.59 -26.78 -13.46
N ALA A 523 23.21 -28.00 -13.11
CA ALA A 523 23.47 -28.54 -11.77
C ALA A 523 24.96 -28.46 -11.35
N LYS A 524 25.89 -28.65 -12.30
CA LYS A 524 27.35 -28.63 -12.08
C LYS A 524 27.97 -27.22 -11.99
N GLN A 525 27.21 -26.14 -12.09
CA GLN A 525 27.74 -24.77 -11.97
C GLN A 525 27.20 -24.09 -10.71
N LEU A 526 28.09 -23.81 -9.76
CA LEU A 526 27.71 -23.16 -8.51
C LEU A 526 27.52 -21.65 -8.67
N ASN A 527 28.31 -21.01 -9.53
CA ASN A 527 28.43 -19.56 -9.72
C ASN A 527 28.60 -18.81 -8.39
N PRO A 528 29.64 -19.15 -7.58
CA PRO A 528 29.70 -18.78 -6.16
C PRO A 528 29.72 -17.26 -5.92
N ASN A 529 30.34 -16.50 -6.81
CA ASN A 529 30.57 -15.06 -6.62
C ASN A 529 29.48 -14.17 -7.23
N ARG A 530 28.48 -14.76 -7.91
CA ARG A 530 27.32 -14.02 -8.43
C ARG A 530 26.34 -13.70 -7.30
N GLU A 531 25.51 -12.68 -7.47
CA GLU A 531 24.42 -12.36 -6.55
C GLU A 531 23.33 -13.45 -6.55
N ALA A 532 22.85 -13.82 -5.35
CA ALA A 532 21.77 -14.79 -5.22
C ALA A 532 20.43 -14.16 -5.61
N THR A 533 19.69 -14.81 -6.50
CA THR A 533 18.34 -14.38 -6.86
C THR A 533 17.31 -14.79 -5.80
N ARG A 534 16.13 -14.18 -5.84
CA ARG A 534 15.00 -14.52 -4.96
C ARG A 534 14.56 -15.98 -5.10
N ALA A 535 14.54 -16.51 -6.32
CA ALA A 535 14.24 -17.92 -6.57
C ALA A 535 15.29 -18.86 -5.95
N GLU A 536 16.56 -18.51 -6.04
CA GLU A 536 17.65 -19.30 -5.47
C GLU A 536 17.64 -19.30 -3.95
N VAL A 537 17.44 -18.13 -3.34
CA VAL A 537 17.28 -18.02 -1.88
C VAL A 537 16.07 -18.82 -1.41
N ALA A 538 14.95 -18.79 -2.13
CA ALA A 538 13.78 -19.61 -1.80
C ALA A 538 14.11 -21.11 -1.84
N ALA A 539 14.77 -21.57 -2.90
CA ALA A 539 15.17 -22.97 -3.03
C ALA A 539 16.12 -23.42 -1.92
N PHE A 540 17.15 -22.63 -1.61
CA PHE A 540 18.12 -22.95 -0.55
C PHE A 540 17.49 -23.00 0.84
N VAL A 541 16.63 -22.02 1.15
CA VAL A 541 15.94 -21.96 2.44
C VAL A 541 14.93 -23.10 2.57
N TYR A 542 14.24 -23.47 1.50
CA TYR A 542 13.39 -24.66 1.50
C TYR A 542 14.19 -25.93 1.79
N GLN A 543 15.35 -26.11 1.15
CA GLN A 543 16.19 -27.26 1.45
C GLN A 543 16.77 -27.25 2.87
N ALA A 544 17.04 -26.07 3.43
CA ALA A 544 17.36 -25.96 4.84
C ALA A 544 16.22 -26.45 5.76
N LEU A 545 14.95 -26.19 5.40
CA LEU A 545 13.79 -26.74 6.12
C LEU A 545 13.70 -28.26 5.97
N VAL A 546 13.93 -28.80 4.77
CA VAL A 546 13.97 -30.26 4.53
C VAL A 546 15.07 -30.91 5.37
N SER A 547 16.29 -30.36 5.32
CA SER A 547 17.41 -30.84 6.13
C SER A 547 17.16 -30.74 7.64
N ALA A 548 16.30 -29.83 8.08
CA ALA A 548 15.89 -29.70 9.48
C ALA A 548 14.68 -30.58 9.85
N GLY A 549 14.16 -31.40 8.92
CA GLY A 549 12.97 -32.24 9.15
C GLY A 549 11.66 -31.46 9.22
N ARG A 550 11.63 -30.23 8.70
CA ARG A 550 10.50 -29.28 8.80
C ARG A 550 9.75 -29.07 7.49
N ALA A 551 10.19 -29.72 6.41
CA ALA A 551 9.51 -29.73 5.12
C ALA A 551 9.74 -31.08 4.42
N GLN A 552 8.83 -31.45 3.51
CA GLN A 552 9.00 -32.63 2.68
C GLN A 552 9.93 -32.33 1.48
N PRO A 553 10.77 -33.27 1.05
CA PRO A 553 11.61 -33.07 -0.14
C PRO A 553 10.76 -32.79 -1.39
N ILE A 554 11.18 -31.80 -2.19
CA ILE A 554 10.60 -31.53 -3.52
C ILE A 554 11.54 -32.14 -4.58
N PRO A 555 11.04 -33.03 -5.45
CA PRO A 555 11.84 -33.57 -6.56
C PRO A 555 12.30 -32.46 -7.50
N SER A 556 13.59 -32.46 -7.86
CA SER A 556 14.17 -31.48 -8.78
C SER A 556 15.40 -32.06 -9.46
N SER A 557 15.47 -31.94 -10.79
CA SER A 557 16.67 -32.27 -11.57
C SER A 557 17.83 -31.30 -11.34
N TYR A 558 17.56 -30.16 -10.69
CA TYR A 558 18.54 -29.14 -10.34
C TYR A 558 19.09 -29.32 -8.92
N LEU A 559 18.56 -30.29 -8.16
CA LEU A 559 19.11 -30.64 -6.85
C LEU A 559 20.48 -31.28 -7.03
N VAL A 560 21.47 -30.72 -6.35
CA VAL A 560 22.81 -31.28 -6.31
C VAL A 560 22.80 -32.49 -5.39
N THR A 561 22.89 -33.67 -6.00
CA THR A 561 23.09 -34.93 -5.31
C THR A 561 24.51 -35.43 -5.64
N VAL A 562 25.34 -35.46 -4.62
CA VAL A 562 26.68 -36.08 -4.68
C VAL A 562 26.55 -37.48 -4.10
N GLN A 563 26.84 -38.49 -4.91
CA GLN A 563 26.89 -39.90 -4.48
C GLN A 563 28.11 -40.16 -3.60
#